data_AF-A0A0U1DIK4-F1
#
_entry.id   AF-A0A0U1DIK4-F1
#
_cell.length_a   1.000
_cell.length_b   1.000
_cell.length_c   1.000
_cell.angle_alpha   90.00
_cell.angle_beta   90.00
_cell.angle_gamma   90.00
#
_symmetry.space_group_name_H-M   'P 1'
#
loop_
_entity.id
_entity.type
_entity.pdbx_description
1 polymer ?
#
loop_
_entity_poly.entity_id
_entity_poly.type
_entity_poly.pdbx_seq_one_letter_code
_entity_poly.pdbx_strand_id
1 'polypeptide(L)'
;MTRLGYQRYGAQGGDWGAAVTTQIGRNVGSCVAIHVNMPIAAPPAEGIGEMTEDLQKALARIDYYRKWDSGYMKQQSTRPQTLGYGLVDSPVGQLAWIVEKFWSWMDCDGNPENVVSKDEMLDNVMLYWLTASAASSARLYWESHSTWGGGEYVSLPTGIASFPLEILRAPRSWCETGYNVTHFTTMPRGGHFAAFEQPELFVEDVSTFFDTVR
;
A
#
# COMPACT_ATOMS: atom_id res chain seq x y z
N MET A 1 -12.92 15.57 4.84
CA MET A 1 -14.00 15.13 5.75
C MET A 1 -14.71 16.30 6.43
N THR A 2 -14.01 17.21 7.13
CA THR A 2 -14.65 18.35 7.81
C THR A 2 -15.55 19.20 6.91
N ARG A 3 -15.08 19.57 5.69
CA ARG A 3 -15.89 20.33 4.72
C ARG A 3 -17.13 19.59 4.21
N LEU A 4 -17.14 18.26 4.29
CA LEU A 4 -18.30 17.42 3.93
C LEU A 4 -19.27 17.23 5.11
N GLY A 5 -18.96 17.76 6.30
CA GLY A 5 -19.82 17.68 7.49
C GLY A 5 -19.67 16.41 8.33
N TYR A 6 -18.79 15.48 7.96
CA TYR A 6 -18.57 14.24 8.71
C TYR A 6 -17.84 14.49 10.04
N GLN A 7 -18.57 14.35 11.15
CA GLN A 7 -18.05 14.47 12.53
C GLN A 7 -17.44 13.18 13.06
N ARG A 8 -17.76 12.04 12.43
CA ARG A 8 -17.17 10.71 12.64
C ARG A 8 -16.97 10.08 11.28
N TYR A 9 -15.79 9.53 11.01
CA TYR A 9 -15.51 8.78 9.78
C TYR A 9 -14.45 7.69 10.03
N GLY A 10 -14.45 6.66 9.19
CA GLY A 10 -13.35 5.71 9.07
C GLY A 10 -12.45 6.06 7.88
N ALA A 11 -11.18 5.65 7.92
CA ALA A 11 -10.25 5.80 6.80
C ALA A 11 -9.71 4.45 6.35
N GLN A 12 -9.56 4.25 5.04
CA GLN A 12 -9.03 3.04 4.45
C GLN A 12 -7.86 3.39 3.51
N GLY A 13 -6.79 2.59 3.51
CA GLY A 13 -5.73 2.76 2.51
C GLY A 13 -4.75 1.60 2.37
N GLY A 14 -4.25 1.41 1.14
CA GLY A 14 -3.06 0.63 0.77
C GLY A 14 -1.97 1.56 0.22
N ASP A 15 -0.75 1.05 0.01
CA ASP A 15 0.41 1.84 -0.50
C ASP A 15 0.59 3.19 0.23
N TRP A 16 0.85 4.30 -0.47
CA TRP A 16 0.89 5.64 0.11
C TRP A 16 -0.41 6.00 0.85
N GLY A 17 -1.55 5.45 0.42
CA GLY A 17 -2.82 5.57 1.12
C GLY A 17 -2.79 4.94 2.51
N ALA A 18 -2.07 3.83 2.72
CA ALA A 18 -1.85 3.25 4.04
C ALA A 18 -1.01 4.21 4.91
N ALA A 19 0.05 4.79 4.36
CA ALA A 19 0.85 5.79 5.08
C ALA A 19 0.02 7.01 5.51
N VAL A 20 -0.77 7.56 4.61
CA VAL A 20 -1.69 8.67 4.90
C VAL A 20 -2.73 8.26 5.94
N THR A 21 -3.33 7.08 5.79
CA THR A 21 -4.34 6.54 6.71
C THR A 21 -3.77 6.33 8.12
N THR A 22 -2.55 5.81 8.24
CA THR A 22 -1.83 5.69 9.51
C THR A 22 -1.62 7.06 10.16
N GLN A 23 -1.24 8.09 9.40
CA GLN A 23 -1.10 9.44 9.95
C GLN A 23 -2.46 10.06 10.34
N ILE A 24 -3.53 9.78 9.60
CA ILE A 24 -4.89 10.15 10.01
C ILE A 24 -5.24 9.51 11.36
N GLY A 25 -4.92 8.22 11.53
CA GLY A 25 -5.16 7.50 12.77
C GLY A 25 -4.39 8.06 13.98
N ARG A 26 -3.17 8.56 13.76
CA ARG A 26 -2.33 9.21 14.80
C ARG A 26 -2.83 10.58 15.21
N ASN A 27 -3.38 11.35 14.27
CA ASN A 27 -3.87 12.69 14.55
C ASN A 27 -5.25 12.70 15.25
N VAL A 28 -5.90 11.52 15.35
CA VAL A 28 -7.16 11.19 16.07
C VAL A 28 -8.40 11.98 15.61
N GLY A 29 -8.35 13.31 15.50
CA GLY A 29 -9.36 14.14 14.82
C GLY A 29 -10.82 13.68 14.95
N SER A 30 -11.52 13.61 13.82
CA SER A 30 -12.86 12.99 13.70
C SER A 30 -12.79 11.55 13.15
N CYS A 31 -11.60 10.97 13.05
CA CYS A 31 -11.42 9.60 12.58
C CYS A 31 -11.65 8.65 13.75
N VAL A 32 -12.51 7.64 13.58
CA VAL A 32 -12.86 6.71 14.68
C VAL A 32 -12.19 5.35 14.58
N ALA A 33 -11.75 4.98 13.39
CA ALA A 33 -11.08 3.71 13.11
C ALA A 33 -10.37 3.79 11.75
N ILE A 34 -9.33 2.97 11.56
CA ILE A 34 -8.62 2.86 10.29
C ILE A 34 -8.57 1.41 9.79
N HIS A 35 -8.56 1.22 8.47
CA HIS A 35 -8.37 -0.07 7.83
C HIS A 35 -7.23 0.02 6.82
N VAL A 36 -6.28 -0.90 6.87
CA VAL A 36 -5.13 -0.90 5.95
C VAL A 36 -4.89 -2.28 5.34
N ASN A 37 -4.49 -2.31 4.08
CA ASN A 37 -4.07 -3.55 3.40
C ASN A 37 -2.55 -3.61 3.13
N MET A 38 -1.80 -2.58 3.54
CA MET A 38 -0.34 -2.55 3.54
C MET A 38 0.16 -1.89 4.84
N PRO A 39 0.08 -2.57 5.99
CA PRO A 39 0.42 -1.98 7.27
C PRO A 39 1.90 -1.58 7.32
N ILE A 40 2.19 -0.39 7.85
CA ILE A 40 3.56 0.07 8.07
C ILE A 40 4.09 -0.59 9.34
N ALA A 41 4.78 -1.72 9.18
CA ALA A 41 5.34 -2.49 10.28
C ALA A 41 6.77 -2.92 9.96
N ALA A 42 7.61 -2.96 10.98
CA ALA A 42 9.01 -3.36 10.89
C ALA A 42 9.32 -4.46 11.92
N PRO A 43 10.41 -5.21 11.72
CA PRO A 43 10.88 -6.14 12.74
C PRO A 43 11.05 -5.44 14.10
N PRO A 44 10.56 -6.00 15.21
CA PRO A 44 10.65 -5.38 16.53
C PRO A 44 12.12 -5.21 16.96
N ALA A 45 12.37 -4.13 17.70
CA ALA A 45 13.70 -3.79 18.17
C ALA A 45 14.24 -4.81 19.19
N GLU A 46 13.37 -5.47 19.96
CA GLU A 46 13.74 -6.53 20.90
C GLU A 46 14.13 -7.85 20.21
N GLY A 47 14.03 -7.92 18.88
CA GLY A 47 14.37 -9.07 18.06
C GLY A 47 13.14 -9.72 17.41
N ILE A 48 13.40 -10.51 16.37
CA ILE A 48 12.35 -11.08 15.51
C ILE A 48 11.58 -12.26 16.12
N GLY A 49 11.96 -12.73 17.31
CA GLY A 49 11.34 -13.88 17.96
C GLY A 49 11.67 -15.22 17.29
N GLU A 50 10.76 -16.19 17.41
CA GLU A 50 10.87 -17.51 16.80
C GLU A 50 10.77 -17.44 15.27
N MET A 51 11.66 -18.16 14.58
CA MET A 51 11.72 -18.19 13.12
C MET A 51 10.61 -19.08 12.52
N THR A 52 9.39 -18.56 12.49
CA THR A 52 8.24 -19.23 11.83
C THR A 52 8.32 -19.15 10.31
N GLU A 53 7.57 -20.00 9.61
CA GLU A 53 7.49 -19.98 8.15
C GLU A 53 6.98 -18.62 7.61
N ASP A 54 6.00 -18.02 8.29
CA ASP A 54 5.45 -16.71 7.92
C ASP A 54 6.51 -15.59 8.04
N LEU A 55 7.32 -15.65 9.11
CA LEU A 55 8.43 -14.72 9.32
C LEU A 55 9.54 -14.92 8.28
N GLN A 56 9.89 -16.17 7.93
CA GLN A 56 10.86 -16.46 6.88
C GLN A 56 10.39 -15.87 5.53
N LYS A 57 9.11 -16.04 5.18
CA LYS A 57 8.52 -15.47 3.95
C LYS A 57 8.57 -13.93 3.97
N ALA A 58 8.21 -13.31 5.08
CA ALA A 58 8.27 -11.86 5.23
C ALA A 58 9.70 -11.31 5.05
N LEU A 59 10.69 -11.94 5.69
CA LEU A 59 12.10 -11.54 5.56
C LEU A 59 12.64 -11.74 4.14
N ALA A 60 12.30 -12.87 3.50
CA ALA A 60 12.68 -13.14 2.11
C ALA A 60 12.07 -12.10 1.15
N ARG A 61 10.82 -11.69 1.39
CA ARG A 61 10.16 -10.67 0.59
C ARG A 61 10.80 -9.29 0.78
N ILE A 62 11.16 -8.91 2.01
CA ILE A 62 11.91 -7.67 2.28
C ILE A 62 13.25 -7.66 1.53
N ASP A 63 14.00 -8.76 1.58
CA ASP A 63 15.30 -8.85 0.89
C ASP A 63 15.12 -8.75 -0.63
N TYR A 64 14.14 -9.45 -1.19
CA TYR A 64 13.80 -9.37 -2.61
C TYR A 64 13.46 -7.93 -3.02
N TYR A 65 12.57 -7.27 -2.29
CA TYR A 65 12.15 -5.89 -2.58
C TYR A 65 13.35 -4.93 -2.55
N ARG A 66 14.17 -5.02 -1.50
CA ARG A 66 15.38 -4.20 -1.37
C ARG A 66 16.34 -4.41 -2.54
N LYS A 67 16.57 -5.67 -2.92
CA LYS A 67 17.57 -6.03 -3.93
C LYS A 67 17.13 -5.72 -5.35
N TRP A 68 15.86 -5.96 -5.68
CA TRP A 68 15.39 -5.98 -7.07
C TRP A 68 14.29 -4.96 -7.37
N ASP A 69 13.36 -4.75 -6.44
CA ASP A 69 12.10 -4.07 -6.78
C ASP A 69 12.06 -2.59 -6.33
N SER A 70 12.99 -2.16 -5.48
CA SER A 70 13.04 -0.79 -4.93
C SER A 70 13.68 0.27 -5.86
N GLY A 71 14.07 -0.10 -7.08
CA GLY A 71 14.74 0.81 -8.04
C GLY A 71 13.88 2.03 -8.40
N TYR A 72 12.59 1.80 -8.70
CA TYR A 72 11.64 2.87 -9.03
C TYR A 72 11.52 3.89 -7.88
N MET A 73 11.41 3.39 -6.64
CA MET A 73 11.31 4.18 -5.42
C MET A 73 12.59 5.00 -5.19
N LYS A 74 13.77 4.40 -5.40
CA LYS A 74 15.04 5.13 -5.26
C LYS A 74 15.18 6.26 -6.28
N GLN A 75 14.76 6.03 -7.51
CA GLN A 75 14.78 7.07 -8.55
C GLN A 75 13.78 8.20 -8.24
N GLN A 76 12.54 7.87 -7.87
CA GLN A 76 11.52 8.86 -7.54
C GLN A 76 11.87 9.66 -6.28
N SER A 77 12.45 9.03 -5.26
CA SER A 77 12.86 9.71 -4.02
C SER A 77 14.10 10.59 -4.15
N THR A 78 14.82 10.54 -5.28
CA THR A 78 16.07 11.30 -5.44
C THR A 78 16.11 12.21 -6.66
N ARG A 79 15.51 11.84 -7.79
CA ARG A 79 15.51 12.64 -9.02
C ARG A 79 14.15 12.58 -9.71
N PRO A 80 13.04 12.92 -9.02
CA PRO A 80 11.69 12.80 -9.58
C PRO A 80 11.50 13.67 -10.83
N GLN A 81 12.08 14.88 -10.84
CA GLN A 81 11.98 15.79 -11.99
C GLN A 81 12.70 15.24 -13.23
N THR A 82 13.88 14.65 -13.05
CA THR A 82 14.66 14.07 -14.16
C THR A 82 13.91 12.89 -14.77
N LEU A 83 13.35 12.00 -13.96
CA LEU A 83 12.51 10.89 -14.41
C LEU A 83 11.27 11.42 -15.16
N GLY A 84 10.63 12.45 -14.61
CA GLY A 84 9.40 13.04 -15.14
C GLY A 84 9.50 13.48 -16.60
N TYR A 85 10.65 14.04 -17.03
CA TYR A 85 10.82 14.45 -18.44
C TYR A 85 10.66 13.28 -19.42
N GLY A 86 11.21 12.11 -19.11
CA GLY A 86 11.07 10.94 -19.99
C GLY A 86 9.67 10.36 -19.98
N LEU A 87 9.02 10.33 -18.80
CA LEU A 87 7.68 9.75 -18.66
C LEU A 87 6.57 10.63 -19.24
N VAL A 88 6.75 11.95 -19.28
CA VAL A 88 5.77 12.87 -19.90
C VAL A 88 5.96 13.01 -21.42
N ASP A 89 7.16 12.74 -21.94
CA ASP A 89 7.46 12.83 -23.37
C ASP A 89 7.10 11.55 -24.13
N SER A 90 7.20 10.39 -23.45
CA SER A 90 6.96 9.08 -24.07
C SER A 90 5.81 8.31 -23.40
N PRO A 91 4.66 8.12 -24.09
CA PRO A 91 3.56 7.34 -23.53
C PRO A 91 3.92 5.86 -23.36
N VAL A 92 4.81 5.33 -24.21
CA VAL A 92 5.34 3.96 -24.07
C VAL A 92 6.26 3.86 -22.85
N GLY A 93 7.06 4.89 -22.57
CA GLY A 93 7.84 4.98 -21.34
C GLY A 93 6.95 5.03 -20.09
N GLN A 94 5.90 5.85 -20.12
CA GLN A 94 4.90 5.92 -19.04
C GLN A 94 4.21 4.58 -18.80
N LEU A 95 3.78 3.91 -19.88
CA LEU A 95 3.15 2.61 -19.85
C LEU A 95 4.07 1.57 -19.21
N ALA A 96 5.30 1.44 -19.70
CA ALA A 96 6.26 0.47 -19.19
C ALA A 96 6.57 0.70 -17.70
N TRP A 97 6.75 1.95 -17.27
CA TRP A 97 7.04 2.30 -15.88
C TRP A 97 5.93 1.92 -14.90
N ILE A 98 4.67 1.91 -15.35
CA ILE A 98 3.50 1.56 -14.53
C ILE A 98 3.18 0.06 -14.64
N VAL A 99 3.12 -0.51 -15.85
CA VAL A 99 2.68 -1.89 -16.09
C VAL A 99 3.65 -2.92 -15.52
N GLU A 100 4.94 -2.60 -15.40
CA GLU A 100 5.88 -3.44 -14.65
C GLU A 100 5.39 -3.71 -13.21
N LYS A 101 4.76 -2.71 -12.56
CA LYS A 101 4.27 -2.85 -11.18
C LYS A 101 3.00 -3.67 -11.11
N PHE A 102 2.10 -3.55 -12.09
CA PHE A 102 0.98 -4.49 -12.25
C PHE A 102 1.50 -5.93 -12.35
N TRP A 103 2.49 -6.17 -13.22
CA TRP A 103 3.08 -7.50 -13.39
C TRP A 103 3.78 -8.02 -12.13
N SER A 104 4.55 -7.19 -11.43
CA SER A 104 5.37 -7.63 -10.31
C SER A 104 4.63 -7.70 -8.97
N TRP A 105 3.53 -6.96 -8.81
CA TRP A 105 2.88 -6.77 -7.50
C TRP A 105 1.48 -7.39 -7.41
N MET A 106 0.87 -7.77 -8.54
CA MET A 106 -0.39 -8.52 -8.52
C MET A 106 -0.16 -10.02 -8.37
N ASP A 107 -1.19 -10.70 -7.86
CA ASP A 107 -1.33 -12.15 -7.89
C ASP A 107 -1.80 -12.63 -9.27
N CYS A 108 -0.94 -12.45 -10.29
CA CYS A 108 -1.30 -12.60 -11.70
C CYS A 108 -0.64 -13.77 -12.44
N ASP A 109 0.11 -14.63 -11.74
CA ASP A 109 0.83 -15.78 -12.33
C ASP A 109 1.67 -15.40 -13.56
N GLY A 110 2.34 -14.23 -13.50
CA GLY A 110 3.23 -13.75 -14.55
C GLY A 110 2.55 -13.08 -15.75
N ASN A 111 1.22 -12.96 -15.77
CA ASN A 111 0.49 -12.20 -16.79
C ASN A 111 -0.59 -11.28 -16.15
N PRO A 112 -0.46 -9.94 -16.20
CA PRO A 112 -1.41 -9.02 -15.58
C PRO A 112 -2.86 -9.20 -16.04
N GLU A 113 -3.04 -9.61 -17.30
CA GLU A 113 -4.36 -9.85 -17.91
C GLU A 113 -5.15 -11.00 -17.27
N ASN A 114 -4.49 -11.84 -16.46
CA ASN A 114 -5.17 -12.85 -15.66
C ASN A 114 -6.02 -12.26 -14.53
N VAL A 115 -5.78 -11.00 -14.16
CA VAL A 115 -6.38 -10.34 -12.99
C VAL A 115 -7.16 -9.08 -13.38
N VAL A 116 -6.56 -8.22 -14.22
CA VAL A 116 -7.19 -6.99 -14.72
C VAL A 116 -7.05 -6.92 -16.23
N SER A 117 -8.09 -6.46 -16.92
CA SER A 117 -8.09 -6.33 -18.37
C SER A 117 -7.06 -5.29 -18.87
N LYS A 118 -6.74 -5.34 -20.17
CA LYS A 118 -5.91 -4.31 -20.82
C LYS A 118 -6.51 -2.92 -20.69
N ASP A 119 -7.83 -2.80 -20.86
CA ASP A 119 -8.51 -1.52 -20.82
C ASP A 119 -8.42 -0.92 -19.41
N GLU A 120 -8.60 -1.73 -18.37
CA GLU A 120 -8.43 -1.34 -16.98
C GLU A 120 -7.00 -0.86 -16.65
N MET A 121 -5.98 -1.58 -17.13
CA MET A 121 -4.59 -1.13 -16.98
C MET A 121 -4.31 0.17 -17.75
N LEU A 122 -4.84 0.26 -18.98
CA LEU A 122 -4.68 1.45 -19.82
C LEU A 122 -5.41 2.66 -19.24
N ASP A 123 -6.58 2.50 -18.65
CA ASP A 123 -7.31 3.58 -17.99
C ASP A 123 -6.48 4.17 -16.84
N ASN A 124 -5.86 3.31 -16.02
CA ASN A 124 -4.94 3.77 -14.98
C ASN A 124 -3.73 4.51 -15.58
N VAL A 125 -3.09 3.97 -16.62
CA VAL A 125 -1.95 4.62 -17.29
C VAL A 125 -2.35 5.95 -17.93
N MET A 126 -3.53 6.02 -18.55
CA MET A 126 -4.06 7.19 -19.22
C MET A 126 -4.42 8.30 -18.24
N LEU A 127 -4.86 7.96 -17.03
CA LEU A 127 -5.02 8.95 -15.95
C LEU A 127 -3.68 9.65 -15.66
N TYR A 128 -2.56 8.92 -15.61
CA TYR A 128 -1.24 9.52 -15.40
C TYR A 128 -0.78 10.33 -16.61
N TRP A 129 -0.96 9.78 -17.81
CA TRP A 129 -0.51 10.39 -19.07
C TRP A 129 -1.25 11.70 -19.38
N LEU A 130 -2.59 11.67 -19.41
CA LEU A 130 -3.41 12.83 -19.80
C LEU A 130 -3.30 13.99 -18.81
N THR A 131 -3.02 13.70 -17.56
CA THR A 131 -2.82 14.72 -16.51
C THR A 131 -1.35 15.15 -16.37
N ALA A 132 -0.44 14.55 -17.16
CA ALA A 132 1.00 14.75 -17.07
C ALA A 132 1.55 14.57 -15.63
N SER A 133 0.98 13.62 -14.89
CA SER A 133 1.17 13.57 -13.43
C SER A 133 2.34 12.73 -12.95
N ALA A 134 3.11 12.10 -13.86
CA ALA A 134 4.29 11.28 -13.54
C ALA A 134 5.30 11.99 -12.61
N ALA A 135 5.66 13.23 -12.95
CA ALA A 135 6.62 14.00 -12.15
C ALA A 135 6.03 14.40 -10.79
N SER A 136 4.76 14.83 -10.78
CA SER A 136 4.08 15.26 -9.55
C SER A 136 3.83 14.10 -8.58
N SER A 137 3.45 12.91 -9.08
CA SER A 137 3.29 11.72 -8.25
C SER A 137 4.64 11.24 -7.71
N ALA A 138 5.70 11.27 -8.53
CA ALA A 138 7.04 10.91 -8.09
C ALA A 138 7.59 11.82 -6.97
N ARG A 139 7.21 13.10 -6.94
CA ARG A 139 7.61 14.02 -5.86
C ARG A 139 7.10 13.61 -4.49
N LEU A 140 6.02 12.81 -4.40
CA LEU A 140 5.58 12.25 -3.11
C LEU A 140 6.70 11.41 -2.46
N TYR A 141 7.44 10.64 -3.25
CA TYR A 141 8.60 9.90 -2.76
C TYR A 141 9.73 10.82 -2.30
N TRP A 142 10.00 11.90 -3.04
CA TRP A 142 11.03 12.87 -2.64
C TRP A 142 10.71 13.54 -1.30
N GLU A 143 9.46 13.93 -1.10
CA GLU A 143 9.04 14.66 0.11
C GLU A 143 8.89 13.74 1.34
N SER A 144 8.43 12.50 1.15
CA SER A 144 7.89 11.71 2.28
C SER A 144 8.55 10.35 2.50
N HIS A 145 9.42 9.89 1.60
CA HIS A 145 10.01 8.55 1.73
C HIS A 145 10.88 8.39 2.98
N SER A 146 11.63 9.43 3.37
CA SER A 146 12.49 9.41 4.56
C SER A 146 11.71 9.29 5.88
N THR A 147 10.42 9.62 5.88
CA THR A 147 9.55 9.62 7.06
C THR A 147 8.50 8.51 7.04
N TRP A 148 8.51 7.63 6.02
CA TRP A 148 7.48 6.61 5.79
C TRP A 148 7.19 5.74 7.03
N GLY A 149 8.24 5.22 7.68
CA GLY A 149 8.12 4.28 8.79
C GLY A 149 8.08 4.89 10.20
N GLY A 150 8.19 6.21 10.32
CA GLY A 150 8.26 6.89 11.62
C GLY A 150 6.91 7.15 12.25
N GLY A 151 6.90 7.52 13.53
CA GLY A 151 5.75 8.05 14.26
C GLY A 151 5.30 7.21 15.45
N GLU A 152 4.30 7.71 16.17
CA GLU A 152 3.79 7.11 17.41
C GLU A 152 2.86 5.91 17.14
N TYR A 153 2.49 5.20 18.21
CA TYR A 153 1.52 4.11 18.15
C TYR A 153 0.14 4.60 17.71
N VAL A 154 -0.54 3.87 16.82
CA VAL A 154 -1.93 4.16 16.44
C VAL A 154 -2.89 3.57 17.46
N SER A 155 -3.48 4.41 18.30
CA SER A 155 -4.40 3.98 19.36
C SER A 155 -5.83 3.67 18.87
N LEU A 156 -6.24 4.20 17.72
CA LEU A 156 -7.54 3.90 17.13
C LEU A 156 -7.68 2.42 16.73
N PRO A 157 -8.88 1.83 16.83
CA PRO A 157 -9.16 0.51 16.27
C PRO A 157 -8.66 0.41 14.84
N THR A 158 -7.85 -0.61 14.59
CA THR A 158 -7.20 -0.83 13.30
C THR A 158 -7.59 -2.20 12.74
N GLY A 159 -8.15 -2.19 11.53
CA GLY A 159 -8.37 -3.38 10.71
C GLY A 159 -7.23 -3.59 9.74
N ILE A 160 -6.79 -4.84 9.57
CA ILE A 160 -5.72 -5.20 8.63
C ILE A 160 -6.16 -6.35 7.74
N ALA A 161 -6.12 -6.12 6.43
CA ALA A 161 -6.26 -7.17 5.41
C ALA A 161 -4.87 -7.57 4.89
N SER A 162 -4.39 -8.77 5.26
CA SER A 162 -3.08 -9.29 4.86
C SER A 162 -3.20 -10.12 3.57
N PHE A 163 -3.00 -9.46 2.42
CA PHE A 163 -2.95 -10.13 1.12
C PHE A 163 -1.64 -10.89 0.92
N PRO A 164 -1.67 -12.14 0.41
CA PRO A 164 -0.52 -13.03 0.42
C PRO A 164 0.67 -12.53 -0.41
N LEU A 165 0.42 -11.81 -1.51
CA LEU A 165 1.47 -11.33 -2.42
C LEU A 165 1.75 -9.81 -2.32
N GLU A 166 1.30 -9.18 -1.23
CA GLU A 166 1.68 -7.79 -0.90
C GLU A 166 3.22 -7.60 -0.92
N ILE A 167 3.67 -6.46 -1.45
CA ILE A 167 5.10 -6.17 -1.69
C ILE A 167 5.94 -6.22 -0.41
N LEU A 168 5.33 -5.87 0.72
CA LEU A 168 5.91 -5.94 2.05
C LEU A 168 4.88 -6.50 3.03
N ARG A 169 4.47 -7.75 2.83
CA ARG A 169 3.57 -8.45 3.75
C ARG A 169 4.20 -8.59 5.13
N ALA A 170 3.65 -7.89 6.12
CA ALA A 170 4.12 -7.92 7.50
C ALA A 170 3.38 -8.97 8.34
N PRO A 171 4.08 -9.75 9.19
CA PRO A 171 3.46 -10.59 10.20
C PRO A 171 2.59 -9.78 11.17
N ARG A 172 1.53 -10.40 11.70
CA ARG A 172 0.62 -9.76 12.67
C ARG A 172 1.36 -9.21 13.89
N SER A 173 2.32 -9.96 14.44
CA SER A 173 3.09 -9.55 15.61
C SER A 173 3.88 -8.25 15.38
N TRP A 174 4.34 -8.00 14.15
CA TRP A 174 4.99 -6.74 13.82
C TRP A 174 3.99 -5.60 13.73
N CYS A 175 2.81 -5.85 13.18
CA CYS A 175 1.74 -4.85 13.09
C CYS A 175 1.27 -4.41 14.49
N GLU A 176 1.14 -5.34 15.44
CA GLU A 176 0.72 -5.05 16.81
C GLU A 176 1.67 -4.13 17.59
N THR A 177 2.92 -3.97 17.13
CA THR A 177 3.86 -2.98 17.72
C THR A 177 3.52 -1.53 17.36
N GLY A 178 2.84 -1.31 16.24
CA GLY A 178 2.53 0.03 15.71
C GLY A 178 1.05 0.40 15.73
N TYR A 179 0.16 -0.58 15.87
CA TYR A 179 -1.29 -0.40 15.74
C TYR A 179 -2.07 -1.11 16.85
N ASN A 180 -3.19 -0.53 17.26
CA ASN A 180 -4.25 -1.21 18.01
C ASN A 180 -5.07 -2.09 17.07
N VAL A 181 -4.51 -3.27 16.74
CA VAL A 181 -5.11 -4.23 15.81
C VAL A 181 -6.31 -4.91 16.47
N THR A 182 -7.52 -4.53 16.06
CA THR A 182 -8.78 -5.13 16.55
C THR A 182 -9.40 -6.09 15.54
N HIS A 183 -8.95 -6.06 14.29
CA HIS A 183 -9.38 -6.95 13.21
C HIS A 183 -8.20 -7.28 12.31
N PHE A 184 -7.93 -8.56 12.07
CA PHE A 184 -6.82 -9.00 11.21
C PHE A 184 -7.26 -10.21 10.40
N THR A 185 -7.25 -10.06 9.08
CA THR A 185 -7.67 -11.11 8.14
C THR A 185 -6.49 -11.51 7.28
N THR A 186 -6.16 -12.80 7.27
CA THR A 186 -5.23 -13.37 6.27
C THR A 186 -6.04 -13.75 5.04
N MET A 187 -5.83 -13.04 3.94
CA MET A 187 -6.60 -13.25 2.71
C MET A 187 -6.13 -14.52 1.96
N PRO A 188 -7.05 -15.22 1.27
CA PRO A 188 -6.71 -16.45 0.57
C PRO A 188 -5.94 -16.25 -0.74
N ARG A 189 -6.03 -15.07 -1.36
CA ARG A 189 -5.41 -14.71 -2.65
C ARG A 189 -5.34 -13.19 -2.83
N GLY A 190 -4.61 -12.73 -3.84
CA GLY A 190 -4.44 -11.32 -4.17
C GLY A 190 -3.09 -10.74 -3.74
N GLY A 191 -2.69 -9.66 -4.43
CA GLY A 191 -1.45 -8.94 -4.20
C GLY A 191 -1.66 -7.55 -3.64
N HIS A 192 -0.82 -6.62 -4.13
CA HIS A 192 -0.75 -5.24 -3.66
C HIS A 192 -2.00 -4.41 -4.00
N PHE A 193 -2.60 -4.64 -5.17
CA PHE A 193 -3.75 -3.88 -5.65
C PHE A 193 -5.06 -4.49 -5.15
N ALA A 194 -5.15 -4.75 -3.85
CA ALA A 194 -6.23 -5.48 -3.17
C ALA A 194 -7.65 -5.22 -3.71
N ALA A 195 -8.06 -3.96 -3.77
CA ALA A 195 -9.39 -3.56 -4.23
C ALA A 195 -9.63 -3.78 -5.72
N PHE A 196 -8.56 -3.79 -6.53
CA PHE A 196 -8.62 -4.00 -7.97
C PHE A 196 -8.56 -5.48 -8.33
N GLU A 197 -7.73 -6.25 -7.63
CA GLU A 197 -7.53 -7.67 -7.88
C GLU A 197 -8.64 -8.54 -7.28
N GLN A 198 -9.12 -8.19 -6.08
CA GLN A 198 -10.06 -9.00 -5.30
C GLN A 198 -11.14 -8.12 -4.66
N PRO A 199 -11.98 -7.46 -5.48
CA PRO A 199 -12.94 -6.46 -4.99
C PRO A 199 -13.92 -7.04 -3.96
N GLU A 200 -14.40 -8.28 -4.13
CA GLU A 200 -15.34 -8.89 -3.18
C GLU A 200 -14.68 -9.15 -1.82
N LEU A 201 -13.48 -9.75 -1.81
CA LEU A 201 -12.73 -10.01 -0.57
C LEU A 201 -12.40 -8.70 0.16
N PHE A 202 -12.00 -7.67 -0.61
CA PHE A 202 -11.69 -6.36 -0.08
C PHE A 202 -12.92 -5.69 0.55
N VAL A 203 -14.04 -5.63 -0.17
CA VAL A 203 -15.27 -4.98 0.31
C VAL A 203 -15.85 -5.71 1.52
N GLU A 204 -15.86 -7.04 1.52
CA GLU A 204 -16.36 -7.86 2.63
C GLU A 204 -15.57 -7.57 3.92
N ASP A 205 -14.24 -7.54 3.84
CA ASP A 205 -13.39 -7.32 5.01
C ASP A 205 -13.47 -5.88 5.54
N VAL A 206 -13.46 -4.89 4.64
CA VAL A 206 -13.64 -3.47 5.00
C VAL A 206 -14.99 -3.26 5.69
N SER A 207 -16.06 -3.83 5.14
CA SER A 207 -17.41 -3.69 5.69
C SER A 207 -17.52 -4.38 7.05
N THR A 208 -17.03 -5.61 7.16
CA THR A 208 -17.02 -6.40 8.40
C THR A 208 -16.29 -5.65 9.51
N PHE A 209 -15.12 -5.09 9.22
CA PHE A 209 -14.37 -4.29 10.19
C PHE A 209 -15.15 -3.05 10.63
N PHE A 210 -15.63 -2.24 9.69
CA PHE A 210 -16.30 -0.99 10.04
C PHE A 210 -17.64 -1.20 10.74
N ASP A 211 -18.31 -2.34 10.55
CA ASP A 211 -19.51 -2.71 11.31
C ASP A 211 -19.23 -2.88 12.82
N THR A 212 -17.99 -3.20 13.22
CA THR A 212 -17.61 -3.34 14.64
C THR A 212 -17.39 -2.01 15.36
N VAL A 213 -17.26 -0.91 14.62
CA VAL A 213 -16.87 0.43 15.14
C VAL A 213 -17.91 1.53 14.84
N ARG A 214 -19.06 1.14 14.26
CA ARG A 214 -20.19 2.05 14.02
C ARG A 214 -20.72 2.67 15.31
#